data_AF-A0A1S1NYU5-F1
#
_entry.id   AF-A0A1S1NYU5-F1
#
_cell.length_a   1.000
_cell.length_b   1.000
_cell.length_c   1.000
_cell.angle_alpha   90.00
_cell.angle_beta   90.00
_cell.angle_gamma   90.00
#
_symmetry.space_group_name_H-M   'P 1'
#
loop_
_entity.id
_entity.type
_entity.pdbx_description
1 polymer ?
#
loop_
_entity_poly.entity_id
_entity_poly.type
_entity_poly.pdbx_seq_one_letter_code
_entity_poly.pdbx_strand_id
1 'polypeptide(L)'
;MSRCLHTVDDLSAVPDSTVADRVDAVLDELERAYRRPSERIVALEAVLQEVCRNRRTGGTPFGRFVCVSVERRQERLARSA
;
A
#
# COMPACT_ATOMS: atom_id res chain seq x y z
N MET A 1 -17.25 25.46 -6.60
CA MET A 1 -17.09 24.39 -7.63
C MET A 1 -15.88 23.49 -7.38
N SER A 2 -14.69 23.99 -6.99
CA SER A 2 -13.49 23.17 -6.83
C SER A 2 -13.60 22.03 -5.81
N ARG A 3 -14.33 22.25 -4.72
CA ARG A 3 -14.47 21.28 -3.63
C ARG A 3 -15.37 20.08 -3.98
N CYS A 4 -16.29 20.23 -4.93
CA CYS A 4 -17.19 19.14 -5.35
C CYS A 4 -16.52 18.22 -6.38
N LEU A 5 -15.72 18.79 -7.30
CA LEU A 5 -14.94 18.02 -8.27
C LEU A 5 -13.80 17.23 -7.60
N HIS A 6 -13.14 17.79 -6.58
CA HIS A 6 -12.15 17.07 -5.78
C HIS A 6 -12.76 15.87 -5.05
N THR A 7 -13.97 16.02 -4.53
CA THR A 7 -14.70 14.95 -3.85
C THR A 7 -15.17 13.85 -4.82
N VAL A 8 -15.40 14.12 -6.11
CA VAL A 8 -15.70 13.08 -7.12
C VAL A 8 -14.43 12.34 -7.58
N ASP A 9 -13.30 13.05 -7.73
CA ASP A 9 -12.00 12.44 -8.03
C ASP A 9 -11.54 11.49 -6.91
N ASP A 10 -11.69 11.92 -5.65
CA ASP A 10 -11.35 11.11 -4.47
C ASP A 10 -12.32 9.92 -4.23
N LEU A 11 -13.57 10.00 -4.72
CA LEU A 11 -14.54 8.90 -4.63
C LEU A 11 -14.39 7.89 -5.77
N SER A 12 -13.80 8.26 -6.91
CA SER A 12 -13.38 7.36 -7.99
C SER A 12 -12.03 6.67 -7.73
N ALA A 13 -11.23 7.25 -6.84
CA ALA A 13 -9.89 6.83 -6.47
C ALA A 13 -9.82 5.51 -5.66
N VAL A 14 -10.97 4.94 -5.33
CA VAL A 14 -11.08 3.62 -4.70
C VAL A 14 -10.64 2.57 -5.72
N PRO A 15 -9.59 1.76 -5.44
CA PRO A 15 -9.36 0.57 -6.24
C PRO A 15 -10.60 -0.30 -6.13
N ASP A 16 -11.11 -0.78 -7.27
CA ASP A 16 -12.09 -1.87 -7.31
C ASP A 16 -11.72 -2.91 -6.23
N SER A 17 -12.70 -3.42 -5.50
CA SER A 17 -12.49 -4.49 -4.50
C SER A 17 -11.51 -5.58 -4.99
N THR A 18 -11.56 -5.92 -6.28
CA THR A 18 -10.65 -6.89 -6.90
C THR A 18 -9.18 -6.42 -6.95
N VAL A 19 -8.92 -5.13 -7.09
CA VAL A 19 -7.56 -4.56 -7.05
C VAL A 19 -7.04 -4.51 -5.62
N ALA A 20 -7.89 -4.17 -4.65
CA ALA A 20 -7.52 -4.22 -3.24
C ALA A 20 -7.14 -5.66 -2.83
N ASP A 21 -7.96 -6.64 -3.19
CA ASP A 21 -7.70 -8.07 -2.93
C ASP A 21 -6.39 -8.54 -3.58
N ARG A 22 -6.08 -8.08 -4.80
CA ARG A 22 -4.83 -8.41 -5.49
C ARG A 22 -3.61 -7.80 -4.81
N VAL A 23 -3.69 -6.54 -4.38
CA VAL A 23 -2.61 -5.89 -3.62
C VAL A 23 -2.38 -6.65 -2.33
N ASP A 24 -3.45 -7.02 -1.62
CA ASP A 24 -3.33 -7.81 -0.39
C ASP A 24 -2.72 -9.19 -0.64
N ALA A 25 -3.12 -9.88 -1.70
CA ALA A 25 -2.55 -11.18 -2.06
C ALA A 25 -1.05 -11.10 -2.37
N VAL A 26 -0.61 -10.07 -3.09
CA VAL A 26 0.81 -9.87 -3.42
C VAL A 26 1.62 -9.52 -2.17
N LEU A 27 1.10 -8.65 -1.30
CA LEU A 27 1.77 -8.31 -0.04
C LEU A 27 1.83 -9.52 0.90
N ASP A 28 0.80 -10.35 0.93
CA ASP A 28 0.81 -11.63 1.65
C ASP A 28 1.88 -12.59 1.12
N GLU A 29 2.00 -12.71 -0.21
CA GLU A 29 3.04 -13.54 -0.84
C GLU A 29 4.45 -13.04 -0.48
N LEU A 30 4.64 -11.71 -0.54
CA LEU A 30 5.89 -11.08 -0.11
C LEU A 30 6.21 -11.40 1.34
N GLU A 31 5.27 -11.20 2.27
CA GLU A 31 5.47 -11.49 3.68
C GLU A 31 5.77 -12.98 3.93
N ARG A 32 5.13 -13.89 3.19
CA ARG A 32 5.34 -15.35 3.30
C ARG A 32 6.74 -15.78 2.84
N ALA A 33 7.40 -15.02 1.98
CA ALA A 33 8.78 -15.30 1.55
C ALA A 33 9.79 -15.15 2.70
N TYR A 34 9.44 -14.44 3.78
CA TYR A 34 10.33 -14.17 4.91
C TYR A 34 9.84 -14.83 6.21
N ARG A 35 10.78 -15.40 6.96
CA ARG A 35 10.48 -16.12 8.21
C ARG A 35 10.38 -15.17 9.40
N ARG A 36 11.25 -14.17 9.49
CA ARG A 36 11.31 -13.27 10.65
C ARG A 36 10.42 -12.05 10.45
N PRO A 37 9.70 -11.58 11.49
CA PRO A 37 8.93 -10.35 11.42
C PRO A 37 9.75 -9.13 10.97
N SER A 38 11.00 -9.01 11.42
CA SER A 38 11.90 -7.94 11.01
C SER A 38 12.25 -7.97 9.52
N GLU A 39 12.46 -9.14 8.94
CA GLU A 39 12.71 -9.30 7.50
C GLU A 39 11.49 -8.90 6.66
N ARG A 40 10.27 -9.24 7.14
CA ARG A 40 9.03 -8.82 6.50
C ARG A 40 8.86 -7.30 6.50
N ILE A 41 9.19 -6.64 7.62
CA ILE A 41 9.14 -5.18 7.72
C ILE A 41 10.08 -4.55 6.68
N VAL A 42 11.33 -5.01 6.59
CA VAL A 42 12.30 -4.51 5.60
C VAL A 42 11.82 -4.73 4.16
N ALA A 43 11.23 -5.89 3.86
CA ALA A 43 10.66 -6.16 2.54
C ALA A 43 9.51 -5.20 2.19
N LEU A 44 8.64 -4.92 3.16
CA LEU A 44 7.56 -3.94 3.03
C LEU A 44 8.09 -2.51 2.88
N GLU A 45 9.17 -2.14 3.57
CA GLU A 45 9.85 -0.84 3.40
C GLU A 45 10.38 -0.66 1.98
N ALA A 46 10.94 -1.72 1.38
CA ALA A 46 11.40 -1.68 0.00
C ALA A 46 10.25 -1.41 -0.98
N VAL A 47 9.08 -2.03 -0.77
CA VAL A 47 7.87 -1.75 -1.57
C VAL A 47 7.44 -0.30 -1.41
N LEU A 48 7.37 0.21 -0.17
CA LEU A 48 6.99 1.60 0.09
C LEU A 48 7.94 2.58 -0.60
N GLN A 49 9.24 2.32 -0.50
CA GLN A 49 10.25 3.16 -1.11
C GLN A 49 10.14 3.16 -2.64
N GLU A 50 9.89 2.01 -3.26
CA GLU A 50 9.73 1.91 -4.70
C GLU A 50 8.45 2.62 -5.19
N VAL A 51 7.34 2.47 -4.47
CA VAL A 51 6.07 3.15 -4.77
C VAL A 51 6.23 4.67 -4.66
N CYS A 52 6.89 5.16 -3.61
CA CYS A 52 7.14 6.57 -3.38
C CYS A 52 8.13 7.18 -4.38
N ARG A 53 9.19 6.43 -4.75
CA ARG A 53 10.19 6.88 -5.74
C ARG A 53 9.63 6.88 -7.15
N ASN A 54 8.72 5.96 -7.46
CA ASN A 54 8.10 5.89 -8.75
C ASN A 54 7.17 7.08 -8.96
N ARG A 55 7.65 8.08 -9.71
CA ARG A 55 6.89 9.31 -10.02
C ARG A 55 5.53 9.04 -10.69
N ARG A 56 5.35 7.88 -11.31
CA ARG A 56 4.07 7.47 -11.92
C ARG A 56 3.05 7.00 -10.89
N THR A 57 3.50 6.56 -9.72
CA THR A 57 2.66 5.91 -8.71
C THR A 57 2.57 6.74 -7.44
N GLY A 58 3.67 7.33 -6.96
CA GLY A 58 3.78 7.98 -5.65
C GLY A 58 2.90 9.21 -5.41
N GLY A 59 2.34 9.81 -6.46
CA GLY A 59 1.35 10.90 -6.35
C GLY A 59 -0.10 10.48 -6.64
N THR A 60 -0.32 9.21 -6.98
CA THR A 60 -1.63 8.71 -7.41
C THR A 60 -2.43 8.18 -6.23
N PRO A 61 -3.77 8.14 -6.32
CA PRO A 61 -4.58 7.52 -5.27
C PRO A 61 -4.29 6.03 -5.10
N PHE A 62 -3.97 5.32 -6.18
CA PHE A 62 -3.52 3.93 -6.10
C PHE A 62 -2.19 3.80 -5.35
N GLY A 63 -1.22 4.66 -5.62
CA GLY A 63 0.04 4.68 -4.88
C GLY A 63 -0.17 4.98 -3.40
N ARG A 64 -1.02 5.96 -3.09
CA ARG A 64 -1.42 6.26 -1.70
C ARG A 64 -2.10 5.05 -1.05
N PHE A 65 -2.98 4.35 -1.78
CA PHE A 65 -3.60 3.11 -1.31
C PHE A 65 -2.55 2.04 -0.97
N VAL A 66 -1.60 1.79 -1.86
CA VAL A 66 -0.52 0.82 -1.61
C VAL A 66 0.33 1.25 -0.40
N CYS A 67 0.69 2.53 -0.29
CA CYS A 67 1.45 3.04 0.87
C CYS A 67 0.69 2.77 2.18
N VAL A 68 -0.60 3.11 2.25
CA VAL A 68 -1.43 2.89 3.44
C VAL A 68 -1.56 1.40 3.77
N SER A 69 -1.73 0.54 2.76
CA SER A 69 -1.80 -0.91 2.96
C SER A 69 -0.49 -1.48 3.52
N VAL A 70 0.65 -0.98 3.04
CA VAL A 70 1.99 -1.36 3.52
C VAL A 70 2.22 -0.89 4.95
N GLU A 71 1.95 0.39 5.26
CA GLU A 71 2.12 0.97 6.60
C GLU A 71 1.32 0.20 7.66
N ARG A 72 0.06 -0.12 7.37
CA ARG A 72 -0.81 -0.92 8.27
C ARG A 72 -0.22 -2.30 8.58
N ARG A 73 0.39 -2.96 7.59
CA ARG A 73 1.00 -4.28 7.76
C ARG A 73 2.27 -4.18 8.61
N GLN A 74 3.08 -3.15 8.41
CA GLN A 74 4.28 -2.90 9.21
C GLN A 74 3.93 -2.65 10.68
N GLU A 75 2.90 -1.84 10.97
CA GLU A 75 2.42 -1.61 12.34
C GLU A 75 1.92 -2.89 13.03
N ARG A 76 1.28 -3.79 12.27
CA ARG A 76 0.83 -5.10 12.78
C ARG A 76 2.04 -5.97 13.13
N LEU A 77 3.03 -6.03 12.25
CA LEU A 77 4.25 -6.81 12.47
C LEU A 77 5.07 -6.26 13.64
N ALA A 78 5.19 -4.94 13.76
CA ALA A 78 5.93 -4.28 14.85
C ALA A 78 5.31 -4.53 16.23
N ARG A 79 3.97 -4.67 16.32
CA ARG A 79 3.27 -5.05 17.56
C ARG A 79 3.44 -6.53 17.94
N SER A 80 3.85 -7.35 16.98
CA SER A 80 3.97 -8.81 17.12
C SER A 80 5.41 -9.28 17.31
N ALA A 81 6.38 -8.35 17.24
CA ALA A 81 7.81 -8.59 17.36
C ALA A 81 8.28 -8.38 18.79
#